data_AF-A0AAJ0H4U4-F1
#
_entry.id   AF-A0AAJ0H4U4-F1
#
_cell.length_a   1.000
_cell.length_b   1.000
_cell.length_c   1.000
_cell.angle_alpha   90.00
_cell.angle_beta   90.00
_cell.angle_gamma   90.00
#
_symmetry.space_group_name_H-M   'P 1'
#
loop_
_entity.id
_entity.type
_entity.pdbx_description
1 polymer ?
#
loop_
_entity_poly.entity_id
_entity_poly.type
_entity_poly.pdbx_seq_one_letter_code
_entity_poly.pdbx_strand_id
1 'polypeptide(L)'
;MPPRIRGSGCQPQLLLNALEPVPSSSLQPSAALAVTLPRPAASRSPQCSRSFSTTPARQVTRLRRVFKDWCVNNAPLFQNPQPGQTNYVSRILKQSDFQPVYPNQPFPNNPAFRSEPVLSESARETIWRAVMVEGLPLKAVSAEYKVDVRRVAAVVRMKEIEKKWEREGKPMAIPYAKAMMEMLPRANLTESERREGRPFEPINDIHVHSYTMQQLFVPTSESREFTRADAAKAFGDHILPPDSKMRIPELVEMERKISQGVPPHQARAEFIEETRKSEQELAAKARARLQAAEDRRVRVDSGRFEFRFEKINAEDVGPTGRARRAVGWRYGVPHMDRKRGQIKIPTSVE
;
A
#
# COMPACT_ATOMS: atom_id res chain seq x y z
N MET A 1 39.43 -24.22 -18.52
CA MET A 1 40.49 -23.44 -17.82
C MET A 1 40.46 -22.00 -18.30
N PRO A 2 40.66 -20.97 -17.45
CA PRO A 2 40.72 -20.98 -15.98
C PRO A 2 39.52 -20.24 -15.30
N PRO A 3 39.25 -20.54 -14.01
CA PRO A 3 38.24 -19.88 -13.19
C PRO A 3 38.85 -18.78 -12.31
N ARG A 4 38.12 -17.69 -11.98
CA ARG A 4 38.54 -16.78 -10.90
C ARG A 4 37.38 -16.18 -10.08
N ILE A 5 37.31 -16.69 -8.84
CA ILE A 5 37.30 -15.97 -7.56
C ILE A 5 36.06 -15.12 -7.20
N ARG A 6 35.35 -15.61 -6.18
CA ARG A 6 34.47 -14.83 -5.32
C ARG A 6 35.28 -13.77 -4.56
N GLY A 7 35.03 -12.50 -4.88
CA GLY A 7 35.56 -11.35 -4.16
C GLY A 7 34.59 -10.91 -3.06
N SER A 8 35.04 -11.07 -1.83
CA SER A 8 34.49 -10.54 -0.60
C SER A 8 34.56 -9.01 -0.53
N GLY A 9 33.46 -8.40 -0.05
CA GLY A 9 33.47 -7.28 0.90
C GLY A 9 34.09 -5.95 0.49
N CYS A 10 33.24 -4.96 0.22
CA CYS A 10 33.43 -3.59 0.72
C CYS A 10 32.15 -2.79 0.44
N GLN A 11 31.35 -2.52 1.48
CA GLN A 11 30.32 -1.49 1.45
C GLN A 11 30.86 -0.24 2.16
N PRO A 12 30.61 0.98 1.64
CA PRO A 12 30.90 2.20 2.38
C PRO A 12 29.87 2.44 3.48
N GLN A 13 30.37 2.80 4.65
CA GLN A 13 29.63 3.09 5.87
C GLN A 13 28.66 4.26 5.69
N LEU A 14 27.41 4.07 6.15
CA LEU A 14 26.45 5.12 6.41
C LEU A 14 26.66 5.65 7.84
N LEU A 15 26.99 6.93 7.96
CA LEU A 15 26.94 7.69 9.21
C LEU A 15 25.51 8.19 9.44
N LEU A 16 24.80 7.57 10.38
CA LEU A 16 23.56 8.09 10.96
C LEU A 16 23.64 7.88 12.47
N ASN A 17 24.05 8.92 13.20
CA ASN A 17 24.01 8.95 14.65
C ASN A 17 22.77 9.71 15.13
N ALA A 18 21.99 8.98 15.93
CA ALA A 18 21.31 9.39 17.15
C ALA A 18 20.41 10.64 17.13
N LEU A 19 19.10 10.39 17.07
CA LEU A 19 18.09 11.22 17.74
C LEU A 19 17.12 10.28 18.47
N GLU A 20 17.21 10.26 19.81
CA GLU A 20 16.16 9.75 20.69
C GLU A 20 15.18 10.88 21.07
N PRO A 21 13.93 10.54 21.46
CA PRO A 21 12.84 11.49 21.60
C PRO A 21 12.74 12.08 23.01
N VAL A 22 12.52 13.40 23.11
CA VAL A 22 12.19 14.10 24.36
C VAL A 22 10.67 14.25 24.47
N PRO A 23 10.04 13.99 25.63
CA PRO A 23 8.61 14.19 25.82
C PRO A 23 8.23 15.67 26.00
N SER A 24 7.13 16.05 25.36
CA SER A 24 6.49 17.37 25.42
C SER A 24 6.02 17.72 26.84
N SER A 25 6.33 18.94 27.29
CA SER A 25 5.64 19.57 28.42
C SER A 25 5.38 21.04 28.10
N SER A 26 4.13 21.42 28.29
CA SER A 26 3.50 22.71 28.05
C SER A 26 4.07 23.83 28.92
N LEU A 27 4.29 25.01 28.35
CA LEU A 27 4.48 26.24 29.13
C LEU A 27 3.61 27.36 28.55
N GLN A 28 2.66 27.80 29.36
CA GLN A 28 1.93 29.06 29.22
C GLN A 28 2.83 30.24 29.64
N PRO A 29 2.59 31.47 29.15
CA PRO A 29 3.34 32.64 29.60
C PRO A 29 2.71 33.21 30.88
N SER A 30 3.50 33.27 31.96
CA SER A 30 3.14 34.07 33.15
C SER A 30 3.99 35.35 33.19
N ALA A 31 3.29 36.47 33.33
CA ALA A 31 3.85 37.80 33.52
C ALA A 31 4.59 37.91 34.86
N ALA A 32 5.77 38.51 34.85
CA ALA A 32 6.54 38.81 36.06
C ALA A 32 6.64 40.32 36.28
N LEU A 33 6.32 40.70 37.52
CA LEU A 33 6.29 42.03 38.10
C LEU A 33 7.69 42.64 38.19
N ALA A 34 7.78 43.95 37.98
CA ALA A 34 8.98 44.75 38.13
C ALA A 34 9.31 45.00 39.60
N VAL A 35 10.55 44.68 40.00
CA VAL A 35 11.15 45.12 41.26
C VAL A 35 12.46 45.84 40.93
N THR A 36 12.55 47.11 41.35
CA THR A 36 13.71 47.98 41.20
C THR A 36 14.70 47.76 42.35
N LEU A 37 15.97 47.46 42.03
CA LEU A 37 17.08 47.43 42.97
C LEU A 37 18.20 48.39 42.50
N PRO A 38 18.93 49.04 43.43
CA PRO A 38 19.86 50.11 43.09
C PRO A 38 21.20 49.58 42.57
N ARG A 39 21.75 50.36 41.62
CA ARG A 39 22.99 50.14 40.87
C ARG A 39 24.24 50.37 41.74
N PRO A 40 25.16 49.40 41.87
CA PRO A 40 26.49 49.66 42.40
C PRO A 40 27.41 50.22 41.32
N ALA A 41 28.35 51.05 41.76
CA ALA A 41 29.29 51.81 40.94
C ALA A 41 30.25 50.92 40.15
N ALA A 42 30.69 51.47 39.01
CA ALA A 42 31.54 50.84 38.02
C ALA A 42 32.88 50.38 38.60
N SER A 43 33.10 49.06 38.63
CA SER A 43 34.45 48.47 38.60
C SER A 43 34.69 47.91 37.20
N ARG A 44 35.79 48.32 36.58
CA ARG A 44 36.22 47.87 35.25
C ARG A 44 36.62 46.40 35.34
N SER A 45 35.73 45.50 34.94
CA SER A 45 36.11 44.14 34.57
C SER A 45 36.78 44.16 33.19
N PRO A 46 37.87 43.40 32.96
CA PRO A 46 38.39 43.22 31.62
C PRO A 46 37.31 42.52 30.80
N GLN A 47 36.91 43.15 29.71
CA GLN A 47 36.00 42.58 28.73
C GLN A 47 36.59 41.25 28.26
N CYS A 48 36.04 40.13 28.74
CA CYS A 48 36.15 38.87 28.03
C CYS A 48 35.29 39.01 26.77
N SER A 49 35.81 39.73 25.78
CA SER A 49 35.34 39.65 24.42
C SER A 49 35.67 38.23 23.97
N ARG A 50 34.68 37.33 24.06
CA ARG A 50 34.72 36.15 23.22
C ARG A 50 34.81 36.69 21.81
N SER A 51 36.00 36.62 21.21
CA SER A 51 36.23 37.03 19.84
C SER A 51 35.26 36.23 18.99
N PHE A 52 34.17 36.87 18.55
CA PHE A 52 33.39 36.37 17.44
C PHE A 52 34.40 36.15 16.31
N SER A 53 34.49 34.90 15.85
CA SER A 53 35.33 34.52 14.71
C SER A 53 35.27 35.62 13.64
N THR A 54 36.36 36.36 13.47
CA THR A 54 36.54 37.39 12.44
C THR A 54 36.78 36.78 11.06
N THR A 55 36.65 35.46 10.94
CA THR A 55 36.69 34.77 9.65
C THR A 55 35.59 35.36 8.76
N PRO A 56 35.93 36.00 7.63
CA PRO A 56 34.93 36.56 6.73
C PRO A 56 33.96 35.46 6.31
N ALA A 57 32.66 35.78 6.24
CA ALA A 57 31.66 34.83 5.79
C ALA A 57 32.10 34.26 4.43
N ARG A 58 32.28 32.93 4.36
CA ARG A 58 32.75 32.27 3.13
C ARG A 58 31.88 32.72 1.96
N GLN A 59 32.51 33.25 0.91
CA GLN A 59 31.84 33.63 -0.32
C GLN A 59 30.97 32.48 -0.84
N VAL A 60 29.79 32.79 -1.36
CA VAL A 60 28.83 31.78 -1.83
C VAL A 60 29.48 30.98 -2.96
N THR A 61 29.63 29.67 -2.74
CA THR A 61 30.21 28.73 -3.71
C THR A 61 29.46 28.79 -5.05
N ARG A 62 30.15 28.51 -6.16
CA ARG A 62 29.54 28.43 -7.50
C ARG A 62 28.30 27.53 -7.55
N LEU A 63 28.36 26.34 -6.93
CA LEU A 63 27.23 25.41 -6.88
C LEU A 63 26.00 26.02 -6.20
N ARG A 64 26.19 26.74 -5.09
CA ARG A 64 25.09 27.46 -4.42
C ARG A 64 24.49 28.58 -5.27
N ARG A 65 25.29 29.27 -6.08
CA ARG A 65 24.78 30.29 -7.02
C ARG A 65 23.92 29.64 -8.10
N VAL A 66 24.43 28.61 -8.79
CA VAL A 66 23.69 27.85 -9.80
C VAL A 66 22.38 27.27 -9.23
N PHE A 67 22.43 26.71 -8.02
CA PHE A 67 21.23 26.22 -7.34
C PHE A 67 20.21 27.33 -7.07
N LYS A 68 20.64 28.48 -6.54
CA LYS A 68 19.75 29.62 -6.30
C LYS A 68 19.14 30.15 -7.59
N ASP A 69 19.93 30.27 -8.65
CA ASP A 69 19.48 30.73 -9.96
C ASP A 69 18.42 29.76 -10.50
N TRP A 70 18.65 28.44 -10.40
CA TRP A 70 17.65 27.43 -10.76
C TRP A 70 16.38 27.54 -9.92
N CYS A 71 16.48 27.72 -8.60
CA CYS A 71 15.33 27.89 -7.73
C CYS A 71 14.51 29.12 -8.12
N VAL A 72 15.14 30.27 -8.37
CA VAL A 72 14.44 31.50 -8.76
C VAL A 72 13.72 31.33 -10.10
N ASN A 73 14.41 30.76 -11.09
CA ASN A 73 13.86 30.59 -12.44
C ASN A 73 12.69 29.59 -12.49
N ASN A 74 12.71 28.54 -11.66
CA ASN A 74 11.73 27.46 -11.70
C ASN A 74 10.69 27.51 -10.57
N ALA A 75 10.87 28.38 -9.57
CA ALA A 75 9.96 28.52 -8.43
C ALA A 75 8.47 28.69 -8.84
N PRO A 76 8.11 29.53 -9.83
CA PRO A 76 6.70 29.72 -10.19
C PRO A 76 5.97 28.43 -10.60
N LEU A 77 6.70 27.42 -11.08
CA LEU A 77 6.13 26.13 -11.52
C LEU A 77 5.82 25.19 -10.35
N PHE A 78 6.49 25.35 -9.21
CA PHE A 78 6.42 24.42 -8.09
C PHE A 78 5.84 25.04 -6.81
N GLN A 79 5.72 26.38 -6.74
CA GLN A 79 5.20 27.07 -5.57
C GLN A 79 3.74 26.70 -5.27
N ASN A 80 2.87 26.70 -6.29
CA ASN A 80 1.46 26.39 -6.13
C ASN A 80 1.07 25.21 -7.04
N PRO A 81 0.26 24.26 -6.55
CA PRO A 81 -0.26 23.18 -7.37
C PRO A 81 -1.14 23.73 -8.49
N GLN A 82 -1.02 23.16 -9.69
CA GLN A 82 -1.97 23.44 -10.77
C GLN A 82 -3.12 22.44 -10.70
N PRO A 83 -4.38 22.89 -10.61
CA PRO A 83 -5.53 21.99 -10.48
C PRO A 83 -5.57 20.95 -11.61
N GLY A 84 -5.60 19.66 -11.24
CA GLY A 84 -5.74 18.55 -12.18
C GLY A 84 -4.47 18.17 -12.94
N GLN A 85 -3.33 18.81 -12.64
CA GLN A 85 -2.04 18.46 -13.22
C GLN A 85 -1.00 18.17 -12.13
N THR A 86 -0.02 17.33 -12.47
CA THR A 86 1.11 17.06 -11.59
C THR A 86 2.24 18.04 -11.88
N ASN A 87 2.78 18.66 -10.83
CA ASN A 87 3.90 19.60 -10.93
C ASN A 87 5.24 18.88 -10.65
N TYR A 88 5.53 17.82 -11.40
CA TYR A 88 6.80 17.12 -11.27
C TYR A 88 7.94 17.82 -12.01
N VAL A 89 9.18 17.57 -11.57
CA VAL A 89 10.41 18.13 -12.18
C VAL A 89 10.52 17.78 -13.66
N SER A 90 10.00 16.60 -14.03
CA SER A 90 9.85 16.11 -15.39
C SER A 90 9.10 17.04 -16.34
N ARG A 91 8.29 17.98 -15.83
CA ARG A 91 7.61 18.97 -16.67
C ARG A 91 8.57 19.98 -17.33
N ILE A 92 9.72 20.22 -16.70
CA ILE A 92 10.74 21.16 -17.20
C ILE A 92 11.73 20.44 -18.12
N LEU A 93 11.96 19.16 -17.84
CA LEU A 93 12.89 18.33 -18.60
C LEU A 93 12.16 17.72 -19.78
N LYS A 94 12.43 18.20 -20.99
CA LYS A 94 11.86 17.61 -22.22
C LYS A 94 12.48 16.25 -22.55
N GLN A 95 13.71 16.02 -22.11
CA GLN A 95 14.48 14.80 -22.38
C GLN A 95 15.41 14.52 -21.20
N SER A 96 15.53 13.25 -20.81
CA SER A 96 16.53 12.72 -19.88
C SER A 96 17.20 11.53 -20.54
N ASP A 97 18.54 11.48 -20.55
CA ASP A 97 19.31 10.37 -21.15
C ASP A 97 18.82 9.95 -22.55
N PHE A 98 18.48 10.95 -23.38
CA PHE A 98 17.93 10.81 -24.73
C PHE A 98 16.51 10.21 -24.84
N GLN A 99 15.81 9.98 -23.73
CA GLN A 99 14.42 9.50 -23.70
C GLN A 99 13.42 10.63 -23.47
N PRO A 100 12.21 10.56 -24.08
CA PRO A 100 11.15 11.52 -23.81
C PRO A 100 10.64 11.37 -22.37
N VAL A 101 10.47 12.50 -21.70
CA VAL A 101 10.00 12.56 -20.32
C VAL A 101 8.53 12.98 -20.30
N TYR A 102 7.71 12.23 -19.57
CA TYR A 102 6.27 12.48 -19.50
C TYR A 102 5.91 13.36 -18.29
N PRO A 103 4.86 14.21 -18.37
CA PRO A 103 4.48 15.10 -17.27
C PRO A 103 4.13 14.37 -15.97
N ASN A 104 3.53 13.18 -16.05
CA ASN A 104 3.14 12.36 -14.89
C ASN A 104 4.29 11.50 -14.34
N GLN A 105 5.53 11.75 -14.76
CA GLN A 105 6.73 11.08 -14.28
C GLN A 105 7.32 11.88 -13.10
N PRO A 106 7.31 11.39 -11.86
CA PRO A 106 7.92 12.14 -10.76
C PRO A 106 9.46 12.17 -10.85
N PHE A 107 10.08 11.09 -11.34
CA PHE A 107 11.54 10.97 -11.43
C PHE A 107 11.99 10.88 -12.89
N PRO A 108 12.65 11.91 -13.45
CA PRO A 108 13.02 11.98 -14.87
C PRO A 108 13.84 10.78 -15.38
N ASN A 109 14.67 10.18 -14.54
CA ASN A 109 15.55 9.07 -14.92
C ASN A 109 14.87 7.69 -14.81
N ASN A 110 13.67 7.62 -14.22
CA ASN A 110 12.91 6.38 -14.11
C ASN A 110 11.60 6.50 -14.90
N PRO A 111 11.58 6.10 -16.19
CA PRO A 111 10.37 6.16 -17.01
C PRO A 111 9.32 5.11 -16.61
N ALA A 112 9.69 4.04 -15.90
CA ALA A 112 8.75 3.01 -15.50
C ALA A 112 7.81 3.45 -14.37
N PHE A 113 8.25 4.38 -13.51
CA PHE A 113 7.44 4.88 -12.41
C PHE A 113 6.63 6.11 -12.83
N ARG A 114 5.30 5.94 -12.85
CA ARG A 114 4.33 6.97 -13.22
C ARG A 114 3.41 7.28 -12.04
N SER A 115 2.97 8.53 -11.94
CA SER A 115 1.89 8.90 -11.03
C SER A 115 0.55 8.54 -11.66
N GLU A 116 0.03 7.37 -11.30
CA GLU A 116 -1.32 6.96 -11.65
C GLU A 116 -2.39 7.82 -10.95
N PRO A 117 -3.59 7.95 -11.54
CA PRO A 117 -4.67 8.73 -10.94
C PRO A 117 -5.17 8.10 -9.63
N VAL A 118 -5.56 8.95 -8.69
CA VAL A 118 -6.19 8.55 -7.42
C VAL A 118 -7.70 8.74 -7.48
N LEU A 119 -8.45 7.97 -6.71
CA LEU A 119 -9.91 8.14 -6.63
C LEU A 119 -10.25 9.50 -6.01
N SER A 120 -11.10 10.27 -6.68
CA SER A 120 -11.64 11.52 -6.15
C SER A 120 -12.51 11.26 -4.91
N GLU A 121 -12.77 12.31 -4.13
CA GLU A 121 -13.64 12.20 -2.95
C GLU A 121 -15.06 11.75 -3.33
N SER A 122 -15.61 12.29 -4.43
CA SER A 122 -16.90 11.89 -4.96
C SER A 122 -16.90 10.44 -5.47
N ALA A 123 -15.83 10.00 -6.14
CA ALA A 123 -15.69 8.63 -6.61
C ALA A 123 -15.71 7.63 -5.44
N ARG A 124 -15.03 7.95 -4.34
CA ARG A 124 -15.02 7.11 -3.11
C ARG A 124 -16.42 7.01 -2.50
N GLU A 125 -17.15 8.12 -2.47
CA GLU A 125 -18.52 8.17 -1.99
C GLU A 125 -19.46 7.32 -2.88
N THR A 126 -19.34 7.41 -4.20
CA THR A 126 -20.11 6.59 -5.14
C THR A 126 -19.88 5.08 -4.92
N ILE A 127 -18.62 4.67 -4.79
CA ILE A 127 -18.27 3.26 -4.49
C ILE A 127 -18.88 2.82 -3.16
N TRP A 128 -18.78 3.67 -2.13
CA TRP A 128 -19.34 3.37 -0.81
C TRP A 128 -20.86 3.22 -0.86
N ARG A 129 -21.58 4.12 -1.56
CA ARG A 129 -23.04 4.02 -1.74
C ARG A 129 -23.45 2.77 -2.50
N ALA A 130 -22.76 2.42 -3.58
CA ALA A 130 -23.03 1.21 -4.35
C ALA A 130 -22.94 -0.07 -3.48
N VAL A 131 -21.98 -0.13 -2.57
CA VAL A 131 -21.81 -1.29 -1.68
C VAL A 131 -22.77 -1.26 -0.48
N MET A 132 -22.84 -0.13 0.24
CA MET A 132 -23.53 -0.05 1.53
C MET A 132 -25.02 0.30 1.41
N VAL A 133 -25.40 1.14 0.45
CA VAL A 133 -26.78 1.60 0.27
C VAL A 133 -27.50 0.72 -0.74
N GLU A 134 -26.89 0.50 -1.92
CA GLU A 134 -27.50 -0.31 -2.99
C GLU A 134 -27.33 -1.82 -2.76
N GLY A 135 -26.39 -2.23 -1.89
CA GLY A 135 -26.16 -3.64 -1.56
C GLY A 135 -25.58 -4.45 -2.71
N LEU A 136 -24.85 -3.81 -3.63
CA LEU A 136 -24.20 -4.51 -4.73
C LEU A 136 -22.99 -5.31 -4.23
N PRO A 137 -22.74 -6.52 -4.79
CA PRO A 137 -21.57 -7.31 -4.43
C PRO A 137 -20.28 -6.59 -4.83
N LEU A 138 -19.21 -6.77 -4.04
CA LEU A 138 -17.93 -6.08 -4.23
C LEU A 138 -17.34 -6.37 -5.62
N LYS A 139 -17.47 -7.61 -6.10
CA LYS A 139 -17.03 -8.01 -7.45
C LYS A 139 -17.77 -7.26 -8.55
N ALA A 140 -19.08 -7.03 -8.42
CA ALA A 140 -19.84 -6.29 -9.42
C ALA A 140 -19.43 -4.82 -9.46
N VAL A 141 -19.28 -4.19 -8.28
CA VAL A 141 -18.79 -2.81 -8.15
C VAL A 141 -17.39 -2.67 -8.75
N SER A 142 -16.51 -3.65 -8.49
CA SER A 142 -15.17 -3.69 -9.08
C SER A 142 -15.19 -3.77 -10.61
N ALA A 143 -16.03 -4.64 -11.17
CA ALA A 143 -16.19 -4.81 -12.61
C ALA A 143 -16.81 -3.57 -13.30
N GLU A 144 -17.73 -2.88 -12.62
CA GLU A 144 -18.42 -1.70 -13.12
C GLU A 144 -17.52 -0.47 -13.15
N TYR A 145 -16.80 -0.21 -12.06
CA TYR A 145 -15.94 0.97 -11.95
C TYR A 145 -14.49 0.73 -12.41
N LYS A 146 -14.14 -0.51 -12.80
CA LYS A 146 -12.78 -0.93 -13.18
C LYS A 146 -11.75 -0.60 -12.09
N VAL A 147 -12.12 -0.89 -10.84
CA VAL A 147 -11.31 -0.73 -9.64
C VAL A 147 -11.09 -2.10 -9.02
N ASP A 148 -9.88 -2.45 -8.58
CA ASP A 148 -9.59 -3.75 -7.96
C ASP A 148 -10.45 -3.97 -6.71
N VAL A 149 -11.01 -5.17 -6.54
CA VAL A 149 -11.78 -5.59 -5.35
C VAL A 149 -11.06 -5.28 -4.04
N ARG A 150 -9.72 -5.38 -4.02
CA ARG A 150 -8.90 -5.01 -2.85
C ARG A 150 -9.01 -3.52 -2.51
N ARG A 151 -9.01 -2.67 -3.54
CA ARG A 151 -9.12 -1.22 -3.40
C ARG A 151 -10.54 -0.81 -3.03
N VAL A 152 -11.56 -1.43 -3.64
CA VAL A 152 -12.98 -1.23 -3.27
C VAL A 152 -13.18 -1.50 -1.77
N ALA A 153 -12.71 -2.64 -1.27
CA ALA A 153 -12.81 -2.99 0.15
C ALA A 153 -12.07 -2.00 1.06
N ALA A 154 -10.92 -1.47 0.63
CA ALA A 154 -10.19 -0.45 1.38
C ALA A 154 -10.93 0.89 1.41
N VAL A 155 -11.51 1.34 0.29
CA VAL A 155 -12.31 2.56 0.21
C VAL A 155 -13.50 2.49 1.16
N VAL A 156 -14.23 1.38 1.14
CA VAL A 156 -15.36 1.15 2.04
C VAL A 156 -14.91 1.22 3.50
N ARG A 157 -13.83 0.52 3.89
CA ARG A 157 -13.31 0.58 5.27
C ARG A 157 -12.90 1.99 5.71
N MET A 158 -12.23 2.75 4.84
CA MET A 158 -11.82 4.11 5.15
C MET A 158 -13.03 5.06 5.26
N LYS A 159 -14.04 4.90 4.40
CA LYS A 159 -15.27 5.69 4.47
C LYS A 159 -16.09 5.41 5.72
N GLU A 160 -16.15 4.17 6.18
CA GLU A 160 -16.78 3.85 7.48
C GLU A 160 -16.09 4.54 8.66
N ILE A 161 -14.75 4.64 8.64
CA ILE A 161 -13.99 5.38 9.66
C ILE A 161 -14.30 6.88 9.56
N GLU A 162 -14.37 7.44 8.36
CA GLU A 162 -14.75 8.83 8.11
C GLU A 162 -16.15 9.13 8.66
N LYS A 163 -17.14 8.29 8.33
CA LYS A 163 -18.52 8.40 8.87
C LYS A 163 -18.57 8.23 10.38
N LYS A 164 -17.73 7.39 10.97
CA LYS A 164 -17.60 7.27 12.42
C LYS A 164 -17.05 8.57 13.02
N TRP A 165 -16.04 9.19 12.41
CA TRP A 165 -15.47 10.45 12.89
C TRP A 165 -16.43 11.63 12.74
N GLU A 166 -17.19 11.68 11.64
CA GLU A 166 -18.30 12.62 11.46
C GLU A 166 -19.31 12.50 12.60
N ARG A 167 -19.76 11.26 12.91
CA ARG A 167 -20.70 11.01 14.02
C ARG A 167 -20.15 11.38 15.39
N GLU A 168 -18.85 11.17 15.61
CA GLU A 168 -18.15 11.54 16.85
C GLU A 168 -17.80 13.04 16.91
N GLY A 169 -18.04 13.81 15.85
CA GLY A 169 -17.69 15.23 15.77
C GLY A 169 -16.18 15.50 15.79
N LYS A 170 -15.36 14.56 15.36
CA LYS A 170 -13.89 14.72 15.35
C LYS A 170 -13.47 15.70 14.24
N PRO A 171 -12.48 16.58 14.51
CA PRO A 171 -12.01 17.51 13.49
C PRO A 171 -11.32 16.75 12.35
N MET A 172 -11.80 17.00 11.13
CA MET A 172 -11.23 16.40 9.91
C MET A 172 -10.16 17.31 9.31
N ALA A 173 -9.12 16.70 8.74
CA ALA A 173 -8.03 17.41 8.08
C ALA A 173 -8.40 17.88 6.65
N ILE A 174 -9.52 18.60 6.52
CA ILE A 174 -10.11 19.01 5.23
C ILE A 174 -9.15 19.90 4.42
N PRO A 175 -8.51 20.95 4.99
CA PRO A 175 -7.60 21.80 4.21
C PRO A 175 -6.42 21.01 3.64
N TYR A 176 -5.89 20.07 4.42
CA TYR A 176 -4.81 19.19 3.99
C TYR A 176 -5.26 18.24 2.87
N ALA A 177 -6.41 17.59 3.04
CA ALA A 177 -6.95 16.68 2.03
C ALA A 177 -7.20 17.38 0.70
N LYS A 178 -7.79 18.59 0.74
CA LYS A 178 -8.05 19.40 -0.46
C LYS A 178 -6.75 19.75 -1.19
N ALA A 179 -5.75 20.28 -0.49
CA ALA A 179 -4.46 20.63 -1.07
C ALA A 179 -3.76 19.42 -1.70
N MET A 180 -3.81 18.24 -1.05
CA MET A 180 -3.25 17.01 -1.58
C MET A 180 -3.96 16.53 -2.86
N MET A 181 -5.29 16.62 -2.90
CA MET A 181 -6.07 16.21 -4.07
C MET A 181 -5.92 17.16 -5.26
N GLU A 182 -5.51 18.42 -5.03
CA GLU A 182 -5.16 19.36 -6.09
C GLU A 182 -3.80 19.06 -6.73
N MET A 183 -2.87 18.43 -5.99
CA MET A 183 -1.53 18.06 -6.46
C MET A 183 -1.48 16.77 -7.28
N LEU A 184 -2.47 15.89 -7.11
CA LEU A 184 -2.48 14.54 -7.67
C LEU A 184 -3.47 14.44 -8.85
N PRO A 185 -3.18 13.59 -9.86
CA PRO A 185 -4.16 13.31 -10.90
C PRO A 185 -5.32 12.53 -10.26
N ARG A 186 -6.57 12.87 -10.61
CA ARG A 186 -7.76 12.27 -10.01
C ARG A 186 -8.67 11.63 -11.05
N ALA A 187 -9.33 10.54 -10.67
CA ALA A 187 -10.39 9.90 -11.44
C ALA A 187 -11.71 10.08 -10.69
N ASN A 188 -12.75 10.57 -11.39
CA ASN A 188 -14.05 10.85 -10.78
C ASN A 188 -15.05 9.70 -10.94
N LEU A 189 -14.76 8.73 -11.81
CA LEU A 189 -15.62 7.58 -12.12
C LEU A 189 -17.02 8.03 -12.60
N THR A 190 -17.10 9.18 -13.27
CA THR A 190 -18.37 9.66 -13.82
C THR A 190 -18.80 8.77 -14.99
N GLU A 191 -20.10 8.77 -15.29
CA GLU A 191 -20.63 8.03 -16.44
C GLU A 191 -19.91 8.40 -17.75
N SER A 192 -19.56 9.67 -17.93
CA SER A 192 -18.79 10.13 -19.10
C SER A 192 -17.39 9.51 -19.15
N GLU A 193 -16.64 9.53 -18.04
CA GLU A 193 -15.31 8.92 -17.95
C GLU A 193 -15.38 7.39 -18.16
N ARG A 194 -16.47 6.74 -17.75
CA ARG A 194 -16.70 5.31 -18.01
C ARG A 194 -16.91 5.03 -19.50
N ARG A 195 -17.67 5.88 -20.21
CA ARG A 195 -17.91 5.74 -21.66
C ARG A 195 -16.66 5.99 -22.49
N GLU A 196 -15.76 6.85 -22.02
CA GLU A 196 -14.43 7.04 -22.63
C GLU A 196 -13.56 5.78 -22.56
N GLY A 197 -13.97 4.77 -21.79
CA GLY A 197 -13.43 3.42 -21.85
C GLY A 197 -12.08 3.25 -21.17
N ARG A 198 -11.53 4.29 -20.53
CA ARG A 198 -10.28 4.19 -19.78
C ARG A 198 -10.54 3.55 -18.41
N PRO A 199 -10.04 2.33 -18.13
CA PRO A 199 -10.17 1.74 -16.80
C PRO A 199 -9.33 2.52 -15.78
N PHE A 200 -9.79 2.55 -14.52
CA PHE A 200 -9.02 3.15 -13.43
C PHE A 200 -7.75 2.34 -13.14
N GLU A 201 -7.87 1.02 -13.05
CA GLU A 201 -6.74 0.08 -12.94
C GLU A 201 -7.07 -1.27 -13.58
N PRO A 202 -6.07 -2.10 -13.94
CA PRO A 202 -6.33 -3.44 -14.46
C PRO A 202 -6.88 -4.36 -13.36
N ILE A 203 -8.15 -4.78 -13.51
CA ILE A 203 -8.82 -5.65 -12.54
C ILE A 203 -8.50 -7.15 -12.72
N ASN A 204 -7.96 -7.52 -13.88
CA ASN A 204 -7.70 -8.90 -14.29
C ASN A 204 -6.22 -9.32 -14.13
N ASP A 205 -5.43 -8.56 -13.37
CA ASP A 205 -4.02 -8.89 -13.13
C ASP A 205 -3.88 -10.17 -12.29
N ILE A 206 -3.11 -11.11 -12.83
CA ILE A 206 -2.85 -12.42 -12.23
C ILE A 206 -1.41 -12.46 -11.71
N HIS A 207 -1.22 -13.05 -10.54
CA HIS A 207 0.11 -13.28 -9.98
C HIS A 207 0.91 -14.28 -10.83
N VAL A 208 2.13 -13.90 -11.21
CA VAL A 208 3.08 -14.78 -11.90
C VAL A 208 3.66 -15.79 -10.90
N HIS A 209 3.21 -17.04 -11.00
CA HIS A 209 3.66 -18.12 -10.14
C HIS A 209 5.05 -18.61 -10.55
N SER A 210 5.90 -19.03 -9.60
CA SER A 210 7.28 -19.44 -9.90
C SER A 210 7.39 -20.60 -10.89
N TYR A 211 6.46 -21.57 -10.80
CA TYR A 211 6.43 -22.73 -11.72
C TYR A 211 6.15 -22.31 -13.16
N THR A 212 5.43 -21.20 -13.39
CA THR A 212 5.10 -20.71 -14.73
C THR A 212 6.18 -19.79 -15.32
N MET A 213 7.30 -19.57 -14.61
CA MET A 213 8.42 -18.77 -15.11
C MET A 213 9.43 -19.60 -15.93
N GLN A 214 9.22 -20.92 -16.01
CA GLN A 214 10.10 -21.82 -16.75
C GLN A 214 9.82 -21.72 -18.26
N GLN A 215 10.88 -21.75 -19.06
CA GLN A 215 10.78 -21.87 -20.51
C GLN A 215 10.64 -23.35 -20.86
N LEU A 216 9.45 -23.76 -21.30
CA LEU A 216 9.14 -25.16 -21.65
C LEU A 216 8.71 -25.27 -23.12
N PHE A 217 9.30 -26.23 -23.83
CA PHE A 217 8.88 -26.63 -25.18
C PHE A 217 8.44 -28.10 -25.10
N VAL A 218 7.15 -28.32 -24.93
CA VAL A 218 6.59 -29.66 -24.77
C VAL A 218 6.37 -30.27 -26.15
N PRO A 219 7.04 -31.38 -26.52
CA PRO A 219 6.74 -32.06 -27.77
C PRO A 219 5.35 -32.70 -27.69
N THR A 220 4.51 -32.42 -28.68
CA THR A 220 3.14 -32.95 -28.78
C THR A 220 2.90 -33.51 -30.18
N SER A 221 1.81 -34.28 -30.36
CA SER A 221 1.36 -34.66 -31.70
C SER A 221 1.12 -33.42 -32.56
N GLU A 222 1.39 -33.53 -33.85
CA GLU A 222 1.16 -32.48 -34.85
C GLU A 222 -0.31 -32.02 -34.93
N SER A 223 -1.24 -32.92 -34.60
CA SER A 223 -2.68 -32.68 -34.62
C SER A 223 -3.30 -32.39 -33.25
N ARG A 224 -2.49 -32.27 -32.18
CA ARG A 224 -3.01 -32.04 -30.83
C ARG A 224 -3.46 -30.59 -30.66
N GLU A 225 -4.69 -30.39 -30.21
CA GLU A 225 -5.15 -29.11 -29.68
C GLU A 225 -4.58 -28.89 -28.26
N PHE A 226 -3.65 -27.95 -28.11
CA PHE A 226 -2.98 -27.67 -26.85
C PHE A 226 -3.64 -26.49 -26.14
N THR A 227 -4.40 -26.76 -25.07
CA THR A 227 -5.22 -25.75 -24.37
C THR A 227 -4.48 -25.08 -23.20
N ARG A 228 -5.09 -24.02 -22.63
CA ARG A 228 -4.58 -23.40 -21.38
C ARG A 228 -4.53 -24.38 -20.19
N ALA A 229 -5.44 -25.36 -20.15
CA ALA A 229 -5.44 -26.39 -19.13
C ALA A 229 -4.28 -27.39 -19.32
N ASP A 230 -3.97 -27.76 -20.57
CA ASP A 230 -2.80 -28.57 -20.89
C ASP A 230 -1.49 -27.83 -20.54
N ALA A 231 -1.42 -26.53 -20.85
CA ALA A 231 -0.28 -25.70 -20.48
C ALA A 231 -0.09 -25.62 -18.96
N ALA A 232 -1.17 -25.48 -18.19
CA ALA A 232 -1.11 -25.47 -16.73
C ALA A 232 -0.56 -26.79 -16.18
N LYS A 233 -1.04 -27.93 -16.68
CA LYS A 233 -0.53 -29.26 -16.33
C LYS A 233 0.94 -29.45 -16.72
N ALA A 234 1.36 -28.92 -17.86
CA ALA A 234 2.75 -28.97 -18.28
C ALA A 234 3.69 -28.24 -17.32
N PHE A 235 3.25 -27.16 -16.67
CA PHE A 235 4.02 -26.49 -15.61
C PHE A 235 3.99 -27.24 -14.27
N GLY A 236 2.92 -28.00 -14.00
CA GLY A 236 2.85 -28.90 -12.85
C GLY A 236 1.42 -29.32 -12.51
N ASP A 237 1.29 -30.46 -11.83
CA ASP A 237 -0.01 -31.11 -11.60
C ASP A 237 -1.01 -30.28 -10.76
N HIS A 238 -0.49 -29.45 -9.85
CA HIS A 238 -1.30 -28.61 -8.95
C HIS A 238 -1.50 -27.18 -9.48
N ILE A 239 -1.01 -26.87 -10.69
CA ILE A 239 -1.10 -25.53 -11.26
C ILE A 239 -2.46 -25.35 -11.92
N LEU A 240 -3.19 -24.32 -11.49
CA LEU A 240 -4.44 -23.92 -12.12
C LEU A 240 -4.20 -23.03 -13.35
N PRO A 241 -5.07 -23.10 -14.37
CA PRO A 241 -5.02 -22.20 -15.51
C PRO A 241 -5.29 -20.74 -15.10
N PRO A 242 -4.92 -19.76 -15.92
CA PRO A 242 -5.15 -18.33 -15.63
C PRO A 242 -6.60 -17.99 -15.31
N ASP A 243 -7.55 -18.58 -16.06
CA ASP A 243 -8.99 -18.35 -15.94
C ASP A 243 -9.50 -18.59 -14.50
N SER A 244 -8.95 -19.62 -13.81
CA SER A 244 -9.32 -19.95 -12.42
C SER A 244 -8.59 -19.11 -11.36
N LYS A 245 -7.56 -18.36 -11.75
CA LYS A 245 -6.76 -17.50 -10.86
C LYS A 245 -7.24 -16.05 -10.84
N MET A 246 -8.15 -15.69 -11.74
CA MET A 246 -8.74 -14.35 -11.80
C MET A 246 -9.51 -14.03 -10.53
N ARG A 247 -9.54 -12.75 -10.14
CA ARG A 247 -10.31 -12.29 -8.97
C ARG A 247 -11.82 -12.34 -9.20
N ILE A 248 -12.23 -12.14 -10.46
CA ILE A 248 -13.62 -12.08 -10.91
C ILE A 248 -13.79 -13.04 -12.10
N PRO A 249 -13.78 -14.37 -11.86
CA PRO A 249 -13.98 -15.36 -12.92
C PRO A 249 -15.35 -15.22 -13.60
N GLU A 250 -16.36 -14.69 -12.91
CA GLU A 250 -17.72 -14.50 -13.40
C GLU A 250 -17.77 -13.58 -14.64
N LEU A 251 -16.77 -12.70 -14.83
CA LEU A 251 -16.67 -11.87 -16.04
C LEU A 251 -16.43 -12.70 -17.31
N VAL A 252 -15.71 -13.82 -17.20
CA VAL A 252 -15.46 -14.71 -18.33
C VAL A 252 -16.75 -15.42 -18.74
N GLU A 253 -17.57 -15.80 -17.76
CA GLU A 253 -18.88 -16.43 -17.99
C GLU A 253 -19.86 -15.45 -18.63
N MET A 254 -19.90 -14.21 -18.14
CA MET A 254 -20.68 -13.13 -18.75
C MET A 254 -20.30 -12.91 -20.23
N GLU A 255 -19.01 -12.79 -20.53
CA GLU A 255 -18.53 -12.56 -21.89
C GLU A 255 -18.82 -13.75 -22.83
N ARG A 256 -18.74 -14.98 -22.31
CA ARG A 256 -19.12 -16.19 -23.04
C ARG A 256 -20.61 -16.18 -23.40
N LYS A 257 -21.49 -15.77 -22.48
CA LYS A 257 -22.93 -15.65 -22.75
C LYS A 257 -23.25 -14.60 -23.80
N ILE A 258 -22.56 -13.46 -23.75
CA ILE A 258 -22.69 -12.40 -24.77
C ILE A 258 -22.26 -12.94 -26.14
N SER A 259 -21.14 -13.68 -26.18
CA SER A 259 -20.66 -14.32 -27.41
C SER A 259 -21.63 -15.38 -27.97
N GLN A 260 -22.45 -15.99 -27.10
CA GLN A 260 -23.50 -16.95 -27.48
C GLN A 260 -24.82 -16.27 -27.90
N GLY A 261 -24.88 -14.94 -27.92
CA GLY A 261 -26.04 -14.17 -28.38
C GLY A 261 -27.00 -13.71 -27.28
N VAL A 262 -26.66 -13.90 -26.00
CA VAL A 262 -27.46 -13.34 -24.89
C VAL A 262 -27.30 -11.81 -24.89
N PRO A 263 -28.39 -11.02 -24.78
CA PRO A 263 -28.28 -9.57 -24.80
C PRO A 263 -27.48 -9.04 -23.60
N PRO A 264 -26.64 -8.01 -23.76
CA PRO A 264 -25.71 -7.55 -22.71
C PRO A 264 -26.37 -7.15 -21.38
N HIS A 265 -27.59 -6.58 -21.44
CA HIS A 265 -28.31 -6.18 -20.23
C HIS A 265 -28.70 -7.39 -19.36
N GLN A 266 -29.12 -8.48 -20.01
CA GLN A 266 -29.50 -9.72 -19.35
C GLN A 266 -28.27 -10.43 -18.78
N ALA A 267 -27.19 -10.52 -19.58
CA ALA A 267 -25.92 -11.08 -19.13
C ALA A 267 -25.36 -10.32 -17.92
N ARG A 268 -25.50 -8.99 -17.88
CA ARG A 268 -25.11 -8.16 -16.73
C ARG A 268 -25.95 -8.46 -15.49
N ALA A 269 -27.26 -8.64 -15.63
CA ALA A 269 -28.13 -8.98 -14.50
C ALA A 269 -27.75 -10.35 -13.91
N GLU A 270 -27.53 -11.35 -14.77
CA GLU A 270 -27.08 -12.68 -14.34
C GLU A 270 -25.71 -12.64 -13.65
N PHE A 271 -24.76 -11.84 -14.17
CA PHE A 271 -23.45 -11.62 -13.56
C PHE A 271 -23.56 -11.05 -12.12
N ILE A 272 -24.50 -10.12 -11.88
CA ILE A 272 -24.74 -9.57 -10.53
C ILE A 272 -25.28 -10.67 -9.60
N GLU A 273 -26.18 -11.52 -10.08
CA GLU A 273 -26.70 -12.65 -9.29
C GLU A 273 -25.60 -13.68 -8.98
N GLU A 274 -24.77 -14.04 -9.95
CA GLU A 274 -23.66 -15.00 -9.80
C GLU A 274 -22.62 -14.49 -8.80
N THR A 275 -22.22 -13.22 -8.92
CA THR A 275 -21.29 -12.59 -7.98
C THR A 275 -21.88 -12.49 -6.57
N ARG A 276 -23.19 -12.21 -6.44
CA ARG A 276 -23.87 -12.22 -5.13
C ARG A 276 -23.86 -13.61 -4.50
N LYS A 277 -24.16 -14.65 -5.27
CA LYS A 277 -24.10 -16.05 -4.79
C LYS A 277 -22.70 -16.42 -4.34
N SER A 278 -21.67 -16.11 -5.13
CA SER A 278 -20.29 -16.45 -4.78
C SER A 278 -19.80 -15.72 -3.51
N GLU A 279 -20.22 -14.46 -3.30
CA GLU A 279 -19.94 -13.73 -2.06
C GLU A 279 -20.71 -14.29 -0.85
N GLN A 280 -21.97 -14.70 -1.03
CA GLN A 280 -22.75 -15.34 0.04
C GLN A 280 -22.16 -16.68 0.48
N GLU A 281 -21.71 -17.51 -0.47
CA GLU A 281 -21.03 -18.77 -0.17
C GLU A 281 -19.71 -18.54 0.59
N LEU A 282 -18.93 -17.53 0.18
CA LEU A 282 -17.70 -17.15 0.86
C LEU A 282 -17.98 -16.67 2.29
N ALA A 283 -19.03 -15.85 2.47
CA ALA A 283 -19.47 -15.37 3.77
C ALA A 283 -19.96 -16.52 4.67
N ALA A 284 -20.73 -17.46 4.12
CA ALA A 284 -21.19 -18.64 4.84
C ALA A 284 -20.00 -19.51 5.30
N LYS A 285 -19.03 -19.76 4.41
CA LYS A 285 -17.80 -20.50 4.75
C LYS A 285 -16.96 -19.78 5.81
N ALA A 286 -16.88 -18.45 5.75
CA ALA A 286 -16.19 -17.66 6.76
C ALA A 286 -16.88 -17.73 8.13
N ARG A 287 -18.22 -17.62 8.18
CA ARG A 287 -19.02 -17.77 9.40
C ARG A 287 -18.87 -19.16 10.00
N ALA A 288 -18.99 -20.20 9.18
CA ALA A 288 -18.79 -21.58 9.62
C ALA A 288 -17.38 -21.82 10.19
N ARG A 289 -16.35 -21.21 9.59
CA ARG A 289 -14.98 -21.27 10.11
C ARG A 289 -14.82 -20.57 11.47
N LEU A 290 -15.48 -19.42 11.65
CA LEU A 290 -15.45 -18.70 12.92
C LEU A 290 -16.19 -19.47 14.02
N GLN A 291 -17.40 -19.96 13.72
CA GLN A 291 -18.17 -20.80 14.63
C GLN A 291 -17.38 -22.05 15.03
N ALA A 292 -16.81 -22.78 14.07
CA ALA A 292 -15.98 -23.95 14.37
C ALA A 292 -14.73 -23.62 15.21
N ALA A 293 -14.21 -22.39 15.15
CA ALA A 293 -13.12 -21.94 16.01
C ALA A 293 -13.61 -21.56 17.42
N GLU A 294 -14.81 -20.99 17.55
CA GLU A 294 -15.46 -20.70 18.83
C GLU A 294 -15.89 -21.98 19.55
N ASP A 295 -16.44 -22.96 18.84
CA ASP A 295 -16.88 -24.25 19.38
C ASP A 295 -15.70 -25.06 19.98
N ARG A 296 -14.48 -24.79 19.51
CA ARG A 296 -13.25 -25.39 20.07
C ARG A 296 -12.82 -24.72 21.37
N ARG A 297 -13.35 -23.55 21.71
CA ARG A 297 -12.94 -22.73 22.86
C ARG A 297 -13.95 -22.85 23.99
N VAL A 298 -13.49 -23.32 25.15
CA VAL A 298 -14.25 -23.31 26.41
C VAL A 298 -13.88 -22.05 27.19
N ARG A 299 -14.88 -21.24 27.53
CA ARG A 299 -14.72 -20.00 28.31
C ARG A 299 -15.09 -20.25 29.77
N VAL A 300 -14.19 -19.95 30.70
CA VAL A 300 -14.39 -20.09 32.14
C VAL A 300 -14.11 -18.76 32.80
N ASP A 301 -15.15 -18.12 33.35
CA ASP A 301 -15.02 -16.85 34.05
C ASP A 301 -14.60 -17.08 35.52
N SER A 302 -13.57 -16.35 35.96
CA SER A 302 -13.03 -16.37 37.32
C SER A 302 -13.26 -15.05 38.06
N GLY A 303 -14.04 -14.14 37.48
CA GLY A 303 -14.32 -12.79 37.99
C GLY A 303 -13.28 -11.75 37.58
N ARG A 304 -11.98 -12.05 37.70
CA ARG A 304 -10.91 -11.12 37.25
C ARG A 304 -10.54 -11.29 35.79
N PHE A 305 -10.52 -12.54 35.33
CA PHE A 305 -10.11 -12.92 33.99
C PHE A 305 -11.04 -14.00 33.43
N GLU A 306 -11.23 -13.97 32.12
CA GLU A 306 -11.88 -15.04 31.37
C GLU A 306 -10.80 -15.99 30.83
N PHE A 307 -10.74 -17.21 31.36
CA PHE A 307 -9.85 -18.23 30.85
C PHE A 307 -10.45 -18.85 29.58
N ARG A 308 -9.69 -18.83 28.49
CA ARG A 308 -10.09 -19.40 27.18
C ARG A 308 -9.26 -20.63 26.88
N PHE A 309 -9.87 -21.81 27.02
CA PHE A 309 -9.23 -23.09 26.75
C PHE A 309 -9.57 -23.55 25.34
N GLU A 310 -8.60 -23.51 24.43
CA GLU A 310 -8.77 -24.01 23.06
C GLU A 310 -8.40 -25.50 22.99
N LYS A 311 -9.33 -26.33 22.52
CA LYS A 311 -9.07 -27.77 22.31
C LYS A 311 -8.15 -27.96 21.11
N ILE A 312 -7.09 -28.74 21.31
CA ILE A 312 -6.10 -29.08 20.29
C ILE A 312 -6.01 -30.60 20.13
N ASN A 313 -5.58 -31.06 18.95
CA ASN A 313 -5.22 -32.45 18.77
C ASN A 313 -3.72 -32.64 19.08
N ALA A 314 -3.41 -33.35 20.17
CA ALA A 314 -2.03 -33.61 20.59
C ALA A 314 -1.28 -34.59 19.68
N GLU A 315 -1.99 -35.38 18.88
CA GLU A 315 -1.41 -36.36 17.95
C GLU A 315 -0.93 -35.72 16.63
N ASP A 316 -1.34 -34.47 16.34
CA ASP A 316 -0.97 -33.73 15.12
C ASP A 316 0.45 -33.14 15.20
N VAL A 317 1.43 -34.00 15.47
CA VAL A 317 2.86 -33.67 15.55
C VAL A 317 3.67 -34.16 14.35
N GLY A 318 3.02 -34.91 13.45
CA GLY A 318 3.63 -35.55 12.29
C GLY A 318 4.52 -36.75 12.65
N PRO A 319 4.98 -37.54 11.65
CA PRO A 319 5.64 -38.82 11.90
C PRO A 319 6.95 -38.73 12.71
N THR A 320 7.61 -37.58 12.66
CA THR A 320 8.91 -37.33 13.32
C THR A 320 8.82 -36.37 14.51
N GLY A 321 7.61 -35.98 14.91
CA GLY A 321 7.38 -34.92 15.90
C GLY A 321 7.69 -33.50 15.38
N ARG A 322 7.92 -33.33 14.06
CA ARG A 322 8.31 -32.06 13.42
C ARG A 322 7.25 -31.55 12.44
N ALA A 323 6.11 -31.08 12.94
CA ALA A 323 5.05 -30.48 12.12
C ALA A 323 4.96 -28.94 12.29
N ARG A 324 4.91 -28.15 11.20
CA ARG A 324 4.87 -26.66 11.24
C ARG A 324 3.74 -26.08 12.10
N ARG A 325 2.60 -26.77 12.17
CA ARG A 325 1.39 -26.35 12.89
C ARG A 325 1.23 -26.98 14.28
N ALA A 326 2.19 -27.79 14.73
CA ALA A 326 2.16 -28.41 16.06
C ALA A 326 2.17 -27.35 17.16
N VAL A 327 1.38 -27.58 18.22
CA VAL A 327 1.23 -26.68 19.35
C VAL A 327 2.23 -27.04 20.46
N GLY A 328 2.85 -26.03 21.07
CA GLY A 328 3.80 -26.18 22.17
C GLY A 328 5.20 -25.66 21.85
N TRP A 329 6.02 -25.47 22.90
CA TRP A 329 7.42 -25.10 22.76
C TRP A 329 8.25 -26.33 22.37
N ARG A 330 9.01 -26.25 21.27
CA ARG A 330 9.80 -27.39 20.77
C ARG A 330 11.03 -27.65 21.64
N TYR A 331 11.29 -28.92 21.93
CA TYR A 331 12.50 -29.37 22.60
C TYR A 331 13.68 -29.52 21.62
N GLY A 332 14.91 -29.41 22.12
CA GLY A 332 16.13 -29.59 21.33
C GLY A 332 16.45 -28.45 20.36
N VAL A 333 15.87 -27.25 20.57
CA VAL A 333 16.14 -26.05 19.77
C VAL A 333 16.71 -24.95 20.67
N PRO A 334 17.96 -24.52 20.49
CA PRO A 334 18.54 -23.41 21.26
C PRO A 334 17.89 -22.08 20.86
N HIS A 335 18.01 -21.08 21.73
CA HIS A 335 17.56 -19.72 21.41
C HIS A 335 18.31 -19.16 20.19
N MET A 336 17.56 -18.65 19.22
CA MET A 336 18.09 -18.08 17.97
C MET A 336 18.41 -16.58 18.09
N ASP A 337 18.47 -16.04 19.31
CA ASP A 337 18.56 -14.60 19.57
C ASP A 337 19.86 -13.94 19.07
N ARG A 338 20.93 -14.74 18.96
CA ARG A 338 22.25 -14.34 18.46
C ARG A 338 22.37 -14.50 16.94
N LYS A 339 21.37 -15.09 16.28
CA LYS A 339 21.36 -15.27 14.82
C LYS A 339 21.10 -13.92 14.14
N ARG A 340 21.96 -13.55 13.19
CA ARG A 340 21.78 -12.35 12.39
C ARG A 340 20.47 -12.44 11.58
N GLY A 341 19.69 -11.36 11.58
CA GLY A 341 18.42 -11.29 10.85
C GLY A 341 17.22 -11.90 11.58
N GLN A 342 17.34 -12.22 12.86
CA GLN A 342 16.21 -12.70 13.66
C GLN A 342 15.17 -11.60 13.88
N ILE A 343 13.91 -11.86 13.54
CA ILE A 343 12.79 -10.94 13.74
C ILE A 343 12.36 -10.98 15.21
N LYS A 344 12.41 -9.83 15.89
CA LYS A 344 11.99 -9.64 17.29
C LYS A 344 10.82 -8.65 17.44
N ILE A 345 10.19 -8.31 16.32
CA ILE A 345 9.10 -7.34 16.20
C ILE A 345 7.83 -8.14 15.84
N PRO A 346 6.63 -7.76 16.35
CA PRO A 346 5.39 -8.43 15.97
C PRO A 346 5.18 -8.43 14.44
N THR A 347 4.95 -9.61 13.88
CA THR A 347 4.73 -9.80 12.44
C THR A 347 3.26 -9.76 12.03
N SER A 348 2.33 -9.79 12.99
CA SER A 348 0.89 -9.70 12.80
C SER A 348 0.28 -8.83 13.89
N VAL A 349 -0.66 -7.97 13.52
CA VAL A 349 -1.48 -7.16 14.42
C VAL A 349 -2.93 -7.46 14.04
N GLU A 350 -3.62 -8.21 14.90
CA GLU A 350 -4.99 -8.66 14.69
C GLU A 350 -6.03 -7.73 15.31
#